data_AF-A0A4Y3VV62-F1
#
_entry.id   AF-A0A4Y3VV62-F1
#
_cell.length_a   1.000
_cell.length_b   1.000
_cell.length_c   1.000
_cell.angle_alpha   90.00
_cell.angle_beta   90.00
_cell.angle_gamma   90.00
#
_symmetry.space_group_name_H-M   'P 1'
#
loop_
_entity.id
_entity.type
_entity.pdbx_description
1 polymer ?
#
loop_
_entity_poly.entity_id
_entity_poly.type
_entity_poly.pdbx_seq_one_letter_code
_entity_poly.pdbx_strand_id
1 'polypeptide(L)'
;MQRLQFFLSESTWDAEQVNDRRLELLRGHAATAPHDGGVIVIDDSGDRKDGTATAHVGRQWLGRYGKTDNGIVTVTTVWTDGRVHYPLHATPYTPAYHFAHGRLDPAFRTKPQLAAALAARAKESGFGCRAVVADCAYSTSDGWYLALREAHLPYVVALKPHRGTWARADQPHTPIDAAHALAWQDATHPGEMDAR
;
A
#
# COMPACT_ATOMS: atom_id res chain seq x y z
N MET A 1 8.51 6.42 -34.12
CA MET A 1 8.56 5.16 -33.36
C MET A 1 9.88 4.94 -32.62
N GLN A 2 11.04 5.20 -33.23
CA GLN A 2 12.36 4.92 -32.61
C GLN A 2 12.61 5.64 -31.26
N ARG A 3 12.15 6.88 -31.09
CA ARG A 3 12.37 7.65 -29.84
C ARG A 3 11.66 7.07 -28.62
N LEU A 4 10.42 6.59 -28.78
CA LEU A 4 9.67 5.97 -27.67
C LEU A 4 10.28 4.60 -27.30
N GLN A 5 10.62 3.80 -28.30
CA GLN A 5 11.29 2.52 -28.07
C GLN A 5 12.61 2.73 -27.31
N PHE A 6 13.44 3.66 -27.79
CA PHE A 6 14.70 4.00 -27.13
C PHE A 6 14.49 4.48 -25.69
N PHE A 7 13.50 5.35 -25.46
CA PHE A 7 13.16 5.79 -24.10
C PHE A 7 12.79 4.63 -23.18
N LEU A 8 11.99 3.66 -23.66
CA LEU A 8 11.53 2.54 -22.84
C LEU A 8 12.59 1.46 -22.60
N SER A 9 13.54 1.24 -23.52
CA SER A 9 14.49 0.11 -23.43
C SER A 9 15.96 0.48 -23.24
N GLU A 10 16.43 1.58 -23.83
CA GLU A 10 17.87 1.90 -23.91
C GLU A 10 18.26 3.14 -23.10
N SER A 11 17.32 4.05 -22.88
CA SER A 11 17.58 5.28 -22.14
C SER A 11 17.87 4.97 -20.67
N THR A 12 18.90 5.62 -20.12
CA THR A 12 19.34 5.45 -18.74
C THR A 12 18.50 6.24 -17.73
N TRP A 13 17.21 6.42 -18.00
CA TRP A 13 16.33 7.13 -17.07
C TRP A 13 16.09 6.27 -15.82
N ASP A 14 15.96 6.94 -14.68
CA ASP A 14 15.65 6.31 -13.41
C ASP A 14 14.16 6.48 -13.13
N ALA A 15 13.47 5.35 -13.00
CA ALA A 15 12.02 5.33 -12.80
C ALA A 15 11.61 6.01 -11.49
N GLU A 16 12.41 5.90 -10.44
CA GLU A 16 12.16 6.54 -9.16
C GLU A 16 12.34 8.05 -9.28
N GLN A 17 13.39 8.53 -9.95
CA GLN A 17 13.60 9.97 -10.16
C GLN A 17 12.48 10.59 -11.03
N VAL A 18 12.02 9.88 -12.06
CA VAL A 18 10.88 10.33 -12.87
C VAL A 18 9.61 10.36 -12.03
N ASN A 19 9.39 9.38 -11.17
CA ASN A 19 8.25 9.36 -10.26
C ASN A 19 8.32 10.50 -9.25
N ASP A 20 9.46 10.73 -8.61
CA ASP A 20 9.66 11.81 -7.65
C ASP A 20 9.39 13.18 -8.30
N ARG A 21 9.87 13.39 -9.54
CA ARG A 21 9.56 14.60 -10.31
C ARG A 21 8.07 14.73 -10.61
N ARG A 22 7.39 13.63 -10.95
CA ARG A 22 5.93 13.63 -11.15
C ARG A 22 5.20 14.03 -9.86
N LEU A 23 5.61 13.49 -8.72
CA LEU A 23 5.02 13.81 -7.41
C LEU A 23 5.27 15.27 -7.00
N GLU A 24 6.45 15.81 -7.26
CA GLU A 24 6.76 17.23 -7.06
C GLU A 24 5.82 18.13 -7.86
N LEU A 25 5.61 17.82 -9.15
CA LEU A 25 4.71 18.58 -10.01
C LEU A 25 3.24 18.49 -9.54
N LEU A 26 2.79 17.31 -9.10
CA LEU A 26 1.44 17.13 -8.56
C LEU A 26 1.23 17.93 -7.28
N ARG A 27 2.23 17.99 -6.39
CA ARG A 27 2.19 18.82 -5.18
C ARG A 27 2.18 20.31 -5.49
N GLY A 28 2.90 20.73 -6.51
CA GLY A 28 3.00 22.13 -6.90
C GLY A 28 1.77 22.70 -7.61
N HIS A 29 0.83 21.85 -8.05
CA HIS A 29 -0.32 22.27 -8.85
C HIS A 29 -1.61 22.27 -8.01
N ALA A 30 -2.31 23.41 -7.93
CA ALA A 30 -3.46 23.60 -7.04
C ALA A 30 -4.59 22.57 -7.20
N ALA A 31 -4.81 22.04 -8.42
CA ALA A 31 -5.84 21.03 -8.68
C ALA A 31 -5.49 19.63 -8.16
N THR A 32 -4.22 19.36 -7.84
CA THR A 32 -3.72 18.05 -7.44
C THR A 32 -2.93 18.07 -6.13
N ALA A 33 -2.66 19.25 -5.58
CA ALA A 33 -1.89 19.41 -4.35
C ALA A 33 -2.54 18.63 -3.20
N PRO A 34 -1.77 17.79 -2.48
CA PRO A 34 -2.32 17.03 -1.37
C PRO A 34 -2.60 17.93 -0.16
N HIS A 35 -3.46 17.44 0.72
CA HIS A 35 -3.79 18.06 2.00
C HIS A 35 -4.16 16.97 3.02
N ASP A 36 -4.15 17.31 4.30
CA ASP A 36 -4.35 16.36 5.40
C ASP A 36 -5.75 15.72 5.44
N GLY A 37 -6.70 16.24 4.66
CA GLY A 37 -8.03 15.66 4.51
C GLY A 37 -8.10 14.46 3.56
N GLY A 38 -7.08 14.25 2.72
CA GLY A 38 -7.02 13.13 1.78
C GLY A 38 -6.65 11.80 2.46
N VAL A 39 -6.76 10.70 1.72
CA VAL A 39 -6.37 9.37 2.17
C VAL A 39 -5.31 8.77 1.25
N ILE A 40 -4.48 7.90 1.83
CA ILE A 40 -3.55 7.05 1.05
C ILE A 40 -4.15 5.66 0.97
N VAL A 41 -4.54 5.22 -0.21
CA VAL A 41 -5.08 3.87 -0.46
C VAL A 41 -3.92 2.95 -0.84
N ILE A 42 -3.88 1.77 -0.22
CA ILE A 42 -2.97 0.67 -0.57
C ILE A 42 -3.79 -0.41 -1.26
N ASP A 43 -3.32 -0.84 -2.43
CA ASP A 43 -3.87 -1.98 -3.15
C ASP A 43 -2.77 -2.67 -3.97
N ASP A 44 -2.98 -3.93 -4.35
CA ASP A 44 -2.15 -4.60 -5.36
C ASP A 44 -2.90 -4.97 -6.63
N SER A 45 -2.19 -4.90 -7.75
CA SER A 45 -2.71 -5.33 -9.05
C SER A 45 -1.80 -6.39 -9.65
N GLY A 46 -2.42 -7.47 -10.15
CA GLY A 46 -1.74 -8.57 -10.79
C GLY A 46 -1.85 -8.51 -12.31
N ASP A 47 -0.71 -8.54 -13.01
CA ASP A 47 -0.61 -8.64 -14.46
C ASP A 47 -0.11 -10.02 -14.87
N ARG A 48 -0.92 -10.73 -15.67
CA ARG A 48 -0.57 -12.06 -16.16
C ARG A 48 0.67 -12.00 -17.08
N LYS A 49 1.51 -13.01 -16.98
CA LYS A 49 2.67 -13.22 -17.87
C LYS A 49 2.72 -14.66 -18.34
N ASP A 50 3.06 -14.86 -19.62
CA ASP A 50 3.16 -16.20 -20.20
C ASP A 50 4.57 -16.83 -20.07
N GLY A 51 5.60 -16.01 -19.82
CA GLY A 51 7.00 -16.46 -19.71
C GLY A 51 7.63 -16.23 -18.33
N THR A 52 8.91 -16.56 -18.21
CA THR A 52 9.71 -16.45 -16.97
C THR A 52 10.82 -15.40 -17.03
N ALA A 53 11.02 -14.75 -18.18
CA ALA A 53 12.13 -13.82 -18.40
C ALA A 53 11.90 -12.43 -17.79
N THR A 54 10.67 -12.07 -17.45
CA THR A 54 10.38 -10.77 -16.83
C THR A 54 10.75 -10.82 -15.35
N ALA A 55 11.45 -9.79 -14.87
CA ALA A 55 11.73 -9.64 -13.44
C ALA A 55 10.45 -9.75 -12.59
N HIS A 56 10.58 -10.28 -11.38
CA HIS A 56 9.49 -10.46 -10.40
C HIS A 56 8.39 -11.47 -10.80
N VAL A 57 8.46 -12.06 -11.99
CA VAL A 57 7.44 -12.99 -12.45
C VAL A 57 7.38 -14.24 -11.58
N GLY A 58 6.17 -14.71 -11.32
CA GLY A 58 5.98 -15.91 -10.53
C GLY A 58 4.54 -16.37 -10.44
N ARG A 59 4.36 -17.56 -9.85
CA ARG A 59 3.04 -18.08 -9.49
C ARG A 59 2.52 -17.32 -8.27
N GLN A 60 1.55 -16.44 -8.50
CA GLN A 60 1.01 -15.53 -7.50
C GLN A 60 -0.51 -15.47 -7.61
N TRP A 61 -1.21 -15.13 -6.53
CA TRP A 61 -2.63 -14.79 -6.61
C TRP A 61 -2.77 -13.49 -7.41
N LEU A 62 -3.48 -13.57 -8.54
CA LEU A 62 -3.76 -12.41 -9.38
C LEU A 62 -5.20 -11.96 -9.13
N GLY A 63 -5.38 -10.95 -8.28
CA GLY A 63 -6.70 -10.50 -7.82
C GLY A 63 -7.68 -10.23 -8.96
N ARG A 64 -7.23 -9.53 -10.00
CA ARG A 64 -8.01 -9.23 -11.21
C ARG A 64 -8.56 -10.48 -11.92
N TYR A 65 -7.86 -11.61 -11.83
CA TYR A 65 -8.25 -12.86 -12.50
C TYR A 65 -8.86 -13.89 -11.55
N GLY A 66 -8.91 -13.60 -10.24
CA GLY A 66 -9.50 -14.48 -9.22
C GLY A 66 -8.83 -15.84 -9.08
N LYS A 67 -7.54 -15.96 -9.42
CA LYS A 67 -6.80 -17.23 -9.36
C LYS A 67 -5.30 -17.05 -9.15
N THR A 68 -4.65 -18.11 -8.71
CA THR A 68 -3.17 -18.20 -8.73
C THR A 68 -2.69 -18.57 -10.12
N ASP A 69 -1.91 -17.70 -10.75
CA ASP A 69 -1.35 -17.93 -12.08
C ASP A 69 0.04 -17.26 -12.20
N ASN A 70 0.71 -17.45 -13.33
CA ASN A 70 1.98 -16.80 -13.60
C ASN A 70 1.77 -15.30 -13.92
N GLY A 71 2.46 -14.45 -13.18
CA GLY A 71 2.31 -13.01 -13.33
C GLY A 71 3.21 -12.21 -12.41
N ILE A 72 3.06 -10.88 -12.50
CA ILE A 72 3.70 -9.91 -11.62
C ILE A 72 2.59 -9.25 -10.82
N VAL A 73 2.82 -9.08 -9.52
CA VAL A 73 1.92 -8.31 -8.67
C VAL A 73 2.64 -7.06 -8.21
N THR A 74 2.01 -5.91 -8.41
CA THR A 74 2.56 -4.60 -8.05
C THR A 74 1.74 -4.03 -6.91
N VAL A 75 2.41 -3.75 -5.79
CA VAL A 75 1.81 -3.02 -4.66
C VAL A 75 1.86 -1.54 -4.99
N THR A 76 0.74 -0.85 -4.84
CA THR A 76 0.62 0.57 -5.14
C THR A 76 0.10 1.34 -3.95
N THR A 77 0.52 2.61 -3.87
CA THR A 77 -0.11 3.61 -3.01
C THR A 77 -0.75 4.66 -3.92
N VAL A 78 -1.96 5.11 -3.56
CA VAL A 78 -2.73 6.11 -4.31
C VAL A 78 -3.18 7.19 -3.33
N TRP A 79 -2.98 8.46 -3.67
CA TRP A 79 -3.57 9.55 -2.90
C TRP A 79 -4.90 9.96 -3.49
N THR A 80 -5.89 10.23 -2.64
CA THR A 80 -7.19 10.76 -3.06
C THR A 80 -7.87 11.57 -1.97
N ASP A 81 -8.57 12.64 -2.36
CA ASP A 81 -9.51 13.40 -1.53
C ASP A 81 -10.98 13.13 -1.93
N GLY A 82 -11.21 12.13 -2.79
CA GLY A 82 -12.50 11.84 -3.40
C GLY A 82 -12.79 12.65 -4.68
N ARG A 83 -12.07 13.75 -4.94
CA ARG A 83 -12.20 14.54 -6.19
C ARG A 83 -11.15 14.12 -7.21
N VAL A 84 -9.92 13.93 -6.77
CA VAL A 84 -8.81 13.44 -7.61
C VAL A 84 -8.25 12.15 -7.02
N HIS A 85 -7.70 11.30 -7.88
CA HIS A 85 -6.96 10.12 -7.47
C HIS A 85 -5.75 9.94 -8.38
N TYR A 86 -4.59 9.71 -7.80
CA TYR A 86 -3.39 9.44 -8.58
C TYR A 86 -2.43 8.51 -7.81
N PRO A 87 -1.73 7.61 -8.51
CA PRO A 87 -0.70 6.79 -7.88
C PRO A 87 0.38 7.67 -7.27
N LEU A 88 0.88 7.30 -6.10
CA LEU A 88 2.07 7.87 -5.48
C LEU A 88 3.29 7.03 -5.84
N HIS A 89 3.25 5.75 -5.48
CA HIS A 89 4.33 4.79 -5.70
C HIS A 89 3.77 3.46 -6.15
N ALA A 90 4.60 2.71 -6.87
CA ALA A 90 4.30 1.37 -7.34
C ALA A 90 5.56 0.52 -7.26
N THR A 91 5.50 -0.62 -6.56
CA THR A 91 6.64 -1.52 -6.42
C THR A 91 6.21 -2.96 -6.72
N PRO A 92 6.83 -3.62 -7.71
CA PRO A 92 6.62 -5.04 -7.94
C PRO A 92 7.02 -5.86 -6.72
N TYR A 93 6.16 -6.78 -6.30
CA TYR A 93 6.52 -7.77 -5.29
C TYR A 93 7.32 -8.90 -5.93
N THR A 94 8.48 -9.19 -5.35
CA THR A 94 9.35 -10.28 -5.76
C THR A 94 9.10 -11.51 -4.90
N PRO A 95 8.67 -12.66 -5.47
CA PRO A 95 8.52 -13.89 -4.70
C PRO A 95 9.84 -14.35 -4.06
N ALA A 96 9.77 -14.88 -2.84
CA ALA A 96 10.93 -15.24 -2.03
C ALA A 96 11.96 -16.13 -2.75
N TYR A 97 11.53 -17.06 -3.61
CA TYR A 97 12.44 -17.98 -4.30
C TYR A 97 13.35 -17.31 -5.35
N HIS A 98 13.15 -16.03 -5.67
CA HIS A 98 14.10 -15.25 -6.48
C HIS A 98 15.32 -14.79 -5.68
N PHE A 99 15.27 -14.88 -4.34
CA PHE A 99 16.35 -14.47 -3.46
C PHE A 99 17.18 -15.68 -3.00
N ALA A 100 18.49 -15.49 -2.82
CA ALA A 100 19.43 -16.55 -2.47
C ALA A 100 19.07 -17.25 -1.14
N HIS A 101 18.55 -16.49 -0.18
CA HIS A 101 18.13 -17.01 1.13
C HIS A 101 16.61 -17.10 1.30
N GLY A 102 15.85 -17.02 0.21
CA GLY A 102 14.40 -17.15 0.26
C GLY A 102 13.76 -16.08 1.14
N ARG A 103 12.93 -16.52 2.10
CA ARG A 103 12.25 -15.62 3.06
C ARG A 103 13.18 -15.02 4.13
N LEU A 104 14.36 -15.62 4.32
CA LEU A 104 15.36 -15.15 5.29
C LEU A 104 16.32 -14.13 4.67
N ASP A 105 16.19 -13.88 3.37
CA ASP A 105 17.02 -12.91 2.68
C ASP A 105 16.75 -11.49 3.21
N PRO A 106 17.78 -10.73 3.62
CA PRO A 106 17.59 -9.38 4.15
C PRO A 106 17.01 -8.39 3.13
N ALA A 107 17.07 -8.70 1.82
CA ALA A 107 16.43 -7.92 0.77
C ALA A 107 14.97 -8.31 0.53
N PHE A 108 14.53 -9.49 0.99
CA PHE A 108 13.15 -9.92 0.83
C PHE A 108 12.21 -9.03 1.65
N ARG A 109 11.09 -8.64 1.02
CA ARG A 109 10.01 -7.89 1.66
C ARG A 109 8.69 -8.55 1.28
N THR A 110 7.85 -8.80 2.27
CA THR A 110 6.46 -9.20 2.07
C THR A 110 5.63 -8.04 1.51
N LYS A 111 4.49 -8.33 0.87
CA LYS A 111 3.58 -7.28 0.38
C LYS A 111 3.14 -6.29 1.46
N PRO A 112 2.77 -6.70 2.70
CA PRO A 112 2.50 -5.73 3.77
C PRO A 112 3.72 -4.87 4.12
N GLN A 113 4.92 -5.44 4.19
CA GLN A 113 6.13 -4.63 4.44
C GLN A 113 6.38 -3.60 3.33
N LEU A 114 6.20 -3.99 2.06
CA LEU A 114 6.29 -3.05 0.93
C LEU A 114 5.23 -1.95 1.04
N ALA A 115 3.98 -2.33 1.31
CA ALA A 115 2.87 -1.41 1.43
C ALA A 115 3.07 -0.36 2.55
N ALA A 116 3.51 -0.79 3.73
CA ALA A 116 3.80 0.12 4.84
C ALA A 116 4.97 1.06 4.49
N ALA A 117 6.04 0.56 3.86
CA ALA A 117 7.15 1.38 3.43
C ALA A 117 6.74 2.42 2.37
N LEU A 118 5.89 2.04 1.42
CA LEU A 118 5.37 2.97 0.41
C LEU A 118 4.47 4.06 1.02
N ALA A 119 3.66 3.71 2.03
CA ALA A 119 2.84 4.69 2.74
C ALA A 119 3.68 5.66 3.57
N ALA A 120 4.73 5.17 4.25
CA ALA A 120 5.70 6.01 4.95
C ALA A 120 6.41 6.96 3.98
N ARG A 121 6.91 6.44 2.85
CA ARG A 121 7.54 7.25 1.79
C ARG A 121 6.61 8.32 1.23
N ALA A 122 5.33 8.01 1.04
CA ALA A 122 4.32 8.98 0.63
C ALA A 122 4.20 10.15 1.62
N LYS A 123 4.14 9.85 2.92
CA LYS A 123 4.13 10.86 3.97
C LYS A 123 5.40 11.71 3.97
N GLU A 124 6.58 11.07 3.90
CA GLU A 124 7.88 11.74 3.83
C GLU A 124 8.00 12.64 2.59
N SER A 125 7.34 12.27 1.50
CA SER A 125 7.25 13.06 0.26
C SER A 125 6.26 14.23 0.36
N GLY A 126 5.66 14.48 1.52
CA GLY A 126 4.75 15.60 1.77
C GLY A 126 3.30 15.35 1.31
N PHE A 127 2.89 14.09 1.15
CA PHE A 127 1.49 13.76 0.91
C PHE A 127 0.78 13.56 2.24
N GLY A 128 0.24 14.64 2.79
CA GLY A 128 -0.61 14.62 3.98
C GLY A 128 -1.83 13.74 3.78
N CYS A 129 -2.24 13.03 4.84
CA CYS A 129 -3.44 12.22 4.84
C CYS A 129 -4.05 12.09 6.24
N ARG A 130 -5.37 11.94 6.28
CA ARG A 130 -6.12 11.65 7.52
C ARG A 130 -6.05 10.18 7.90
N ALA A 131 -5.80 9.31 6.92
CA ALA A 131 -5.65 7.88 7.11
C ALA A 131 -5.01 7.19 5.90
N VAL A 132 -4.36 6.07 6.17
CA VAL A 132 -4.06 5.01 5.22
C VAL A 132 -5.22 4.03 5.18
N VAL A 133 -5.68 3.65 3.99
CA VAL A 133 -6.78 2.70 3.80
C VAL A 133 -6.29 1.47 3.05
N ALA A 134 -6.61 0.28 3.55
CA ALA A 134 -6.22 -0.98 2.93
C ALA A 134 -7.28 -2.09 3.14
N ASP A 135 -7.24 -3.10 2.29
CA ASP A 135 -8.10 -4.27 2.44
C ASP A 135 -7.54 -5.30 3.45
N CYS A 136 -8.27 -6.41 3.63
CA CYS A 136 -7.87 -7.46 4.57
C CYS A 136 -6.69 -8.33 4.13
N ALA A 137 -6.20 -8.17 2.90
CA ALA A 137 -4.98 -8.85 2.45
C ALA A 137 -3.75 -8.26 3.15
N TYR A 138 -3.80 -6.99 3.56
CA TYR A 138 -2.70 -6.31 4.27
C TYR A 138 -2.79 -6.42 5.80
N SER A 139 -3.94 -6.81 6.35
CA SER A 139 -4.19 -6.93 7.79
C SER A 139 -3.62 -8.20 8.44
N THR A 140 -2.64 -8.86 7.83
CA THR A 140 -2.26 -10.23 8.19
C THR A 140 -1.10 -10.35 9.18
N SER A 141 -0.36 -9.27 9.46
CA SER A 141 0.77 -9.29 10.39
C SER A 141 0.79 -8.07 11.30
N ASP A 142 1.17 -8.28 12.56
CA ASP A 142 1.28 -7.20 13.55
C ASP A 142 2.37 -6.19 13.17
N GLY A 143 3.43 -6.64 12.48
CA GLY A 143 4.49 -5.77 11.97
C GLY A 143 4.00 -4.71 10.97
N TRP A 144 2.91 -4.96 10.23
CA TRP A 144 2.31 -3.95 9.36
C TRP A 144 1.70 -2.80 10.17
N TYR A 145 0.94 -3.14 11.21
CA TYR A 145 0.35 -2.16 12.11
C TYR A 145 1.42 -1.36 12.86
N LEU A 146 2.47 -2.04 13.34
CA LEU A 146 3.59 -1.39 14.00
C LEU A 146 4.27 -0.39 13.07
N ALA A 147 4.56 -0.78 11.83
CA ALA A 147 5.20 0.11 10.85
C ALA A 147 4.36 1.37 10.56
N LEU A 148 3.03 1.25 10.45
CA LEU A 148 2.17 2.43 10.28
C LEU A 148 2.16 3.34 11.52
N ARG A 149 2.16 2.75 12.72
CA ARG A 149 2.23 3.52 13.98
C ARG A 149 3.57 4.24 14.13
N GLU A 150 4.69 3.57 13.85
CA GLU A 150 6.03 4.17 13.87
C GLU A 150 6.14 5.32 12.85
N ALA A 151 5.50 5.18 11.69
CA ALA A 151 5.37 6.24 10.69
C ALA A 151 4.35 7.34 11.08
N HIS A 152 3.67 7.22 12.23
CA HIS A 152 2.60 8.09 12.70
C HIS A 152 1.51 8.28 11.62
N LEU A 153 1.11 7.19 10.98
CA LEU A 153 0.07 7.14 9.97
C LEU A 153 -1.20 6.54 10.59
N PRO A 154 -2.28 7.33 10.76
CA PRO A 154 -3.58 6.77 11.10
C PRO A 154 -4.03 5.80 10.01
N TYR A 155 -4.83 4.79 10.35
CA TYR A 155 -5.22 3.77 9.39
C TYR A 155 -6.63 3.24 9.58
N VAL A 156 -7.25 2.85 8.47
CA VAL A 156 -8.52 2.12 8.40
C VAL A 156 -8.27 0.89 7.54
N VAL A 157 -8.39 -0.30 8.11
CA VAL A 157 -8.11 -1.55 7.39
C VAL A 157 -9.20 -2.57 7.63
N ALA A 158 -9.63 -3.23 6.56
CA ALA A 158 -10.54 -4.37 6.69
C ALA A 158 -9.82 -5.53 7.37
N LEU A 159 -10.52 -6.28 8.22
CA LEU A 159 -9.96 -7.46 8.89
C LEU A 159 -10.48 -8.74 8.26
N LYS A 160 -9.66 -9.79 8.25
CA LYS A 160 -10.15 -11.13 7.90
C LYS A 160 -11.11 -11.63 8.98
N PRO A 161 -12.21 -12.33 8.62
CA PRO A 161 -13.22 -12.78 9.58
C PRO A 161 -12.68 -13.66 10.73
N HIS A 162 -11.56 -14.34 10.52
CA HIS A 162 -10.95 -15.27 11.49
C HIS A 162 -9.75 -14.68 12.24
N ARG A 163 -9.49 -13.37 12.14
CA ARG A 163 -8.41 -12.75 12.91
C ARG A 163 -8.89 -12.43 14.33
N GLY A 164 -8.49 -13.27 15.29
CA GLY A 164 -8.68 -12.99 16.71
C GLY A 164 -7.76 -11.86 17.18
N THR A 165 -8.28 -10.99 18.04
CA THR A 165 -7.52 -9.97 18.76
C THR A 165 -7.31 -10.41 20.21
N TRP A 166 -6.15 -10.10 20.77
CA TRP A 166 -5.89 -10.27 22.20
C TRP A 166 -6.00 -8.90 22.87
N ALA A 167 -6.82 -8.79 23.91
CA ALA A 167 -6.93 -7.59 24.73
C ALA A 167 -6.78 -7.97 26.21
N ARG A 168 -6.38 -6.99 27.04
CA ARG A 168 -6.48 -7.15 28.50
C ARG A 168 -7.94 -7.33 28.88
N ALA A 169 -8.21 -8.01 29.99
CA ALA A 169 -9.57 -8.35 30.41
C ALA A 169 -10.52 -7.13 30.49
N ASP A 170 -9.98 -5.96 30.86
CA ASP A 170 -10.65 -4.68 31.02
C ASP A 170 -10.73 -3.84 29.72
N GLN A 171 -10.18 -4.34 28.61
CA GLN A 171 -10.14 -3.66 27.33
C GLN A 171 -11.08 -4.33 26.31
N PRO A 172 -11.47 -3.61 25.24
CA PRO A 172 -12.31 -4.19 24.19
C PRO A 172 -11.63 -5.39 23.54
N HIS A 173 -12.31 -6.54 23.56
CA HIS A 173 -11.76 -7.81 23.08
C HIS A 173 -11.88 -7.99 21.57
N THR A 174 -12.83 -7.31 20.95
CA THR A 174 -13.01 -7.30 19.50
C THR A 174 -12.91 -5.87 18.93
N PRO A 175 -12.58 -5.73 17.63
CA PRO A 175 -12.66 -4.45 16.94
C PRO A 175 -14.05 -3.81 17.00
N ILE A 176 -15.12 -4.61 17.09
CA ILE A 176 -16.50 -4.14 17.23
C ILE A 176 -16.70 -3.51 18.62
N ASP A 177 -16.23 -4.17 19.68
CA ASP A 177 -16.28 -3.62 21.03
C ASP A 177 -15.47 -2.32 21.12
N ALA A 178 -14.31 -2.28 20.47
CA ALA A 178 -13.46 -1.09 20.41
C ALA A 178 -14.15 0.07 19.68
N ALA A 179 -14.81 -0.21 18.54
CA ALA A 179 -15.56 0.79 17.80
C ALA A 179 -16.72 1.37 18.63
N HIS A 180 -17.48 0.52 19.32
CA HIS A 180 -18.54 0.97 20.22
C HIS A 180 -18.01 1.85 21.36
N ALA A 181 -16.84 1.54 21.91
CA ALA A 181 -16.20 2.36 22.94
C ALA A 181 -15.73 3.74 22.43
N LEU A 182 -15.39 3.84 21.14
CA LEU A 182 -14.95 5.08 20.48
C LEU A 182 -16.10 5.95 19.94
N ALA A 183 -17.34 5.66 20.37
CA ALA A 183 -18.56 6.32 19.89
C ALA A 183 -18.79 6.23 18.37
N TRP A 184 -18.24 5.20 17.72
CA TRP A 184 -18.54 4.90 16.33
C TRP A 184 -20.00 4.41 16.20
N GLN A 185 -20.79 5.07 15.36
CA GLN A 185 -22.20 4.69 15.14
C GLN A 185 -22.39 3.97 13.80
N ASP A 186 -21.87 4.55 12.72
CA ASP A 186 -21.95 3.99 11.37
C ASP A 186 -20.83 4.58 10.48
N ALA A 187 -20.79 4.16 9.21
CA ALA A 187 -19.79 4.60 8.24
C ALA A 187 -19.79 6.12 7.96
N THR A 188 -20.91 6.80 8.19
CA THR A 188 -21.09 8.25 8.05
C THR A 188 -20.87 9.01 9.35
N HIS A 189 -20.90 8.33 10.50
CA HIS A 189 -20.72 8.89 11.84
C HIS A 189 -19.64 8.10 12.62
N PRO A 190 -18.37 8.20 12.23
CA PRO A 190 -17.33 7.32 12.77
C PRO A 190 -16.76 7.74 14.14
N GLY A 191 -17.21 8.85 14.73
CA GLY A 191 -16.58 9.45 15.91
C GLY A 191 -15.26 10.16 15.61
N GLU A 192 -14.54 10.59 16.65
CA GLU A 192 -13.20 11.19 16.48
C GLU A 192 -12.14 10.10 16.26
N MET A 193 -11.30 10.28 15.24
CA MET A 193 -10.16 9.39 14.99
C MET A 193 -8.93 9.95 15.73
N ASP A 194 -8.70 9.50 16.97
CA ASP A 194 -7.53 9.92 17.76
C ASP A 194 -6.30 9.07 17.37
N ALA A 195 -5.17 9.74 17.10
CA ALA A 195 -3.94 9.12 16.58
C ALA A 195 -2.96 8.73 17.71
N ARG A 196 -3.46 8.13 18.79
CA ARG A 196 -2.63 7.73 19.95
C ARG A 196 -1.79 6.49 19.70
#